data_AF-A0A948ZLL0-F1
#
_entry.id   AF-A0A948ZLL0-F1
#
_cell.length_a   1.000
_cell.length_b   1.000
_cell.length_c   1.000
_cell.angle_alpha   90.00
_cell.angle_beta   90.00
_cell.angle_gamma   90.00
#
_symmetry.space_group_name_H-M   'P 1'
#
loop_
_entity.id
_entity.type
_entity.pdbx_description
1 polymer ?
#
loop_
_entity_poly.entity_id
_entity_poly.type
_entity_poly.pdbx_seq_one_letter_code
_entity_poly.pdbx_strand_id
1 'polypeptide(L)'
;MSLDFDPSADLTAIGDGTETVTLLRRGSTPGAGGTVIAHALRRAITAGQAAIVNRGDVRKYVVSFGRYTAVDLVWHLPVAELPESPRLGDVILDGDDQRWTILTVKKATLGARWRCETRNVLVAFGLDDTISVLKAVGESSWRTWRTGVRARIQPIETKIDADDVTPSTTTRYRIFVEEDLELDHTCCIRGADGTIYSVTGAIGAERIGELQVIEAEIVDSG
;
A
#
# COMPACT_ATOMS: atom_id res chain seq x y z
N MET A 1 2.70 49.06 -6.29
CA MET A 1 3.47 47.81 -6.19
C MET A 1 3.49 47.21 -7.58
N SER A 2 4.66 47.10 -8.20
CA SER A 2 4.83 46.43 -9.49
C SER A 2 5.23 44.99 -9.20
N LEU A 3 4.51 44.00 -9.75
CA LEU A 3 4.93 42.61 -9.76
C LEU A 3 5.90 42.45 -10.95
N ASP A 4 7.16 42.14 -10.67
CA ASP A 4 8.10 41.67 -11.69
C ASP A 4 7.68 40.25 -12.08
N PHE A 5 7.11 40.10 -13.27
CA PHE A 5 6.81 38.82 -13.89
C PHE A 5 7.96 38.47 -14.83
N ASP A 6 8.70 37.41 -14.51
CA ASP A 6 9.73 36.83 -15.37
C ASP A 6 9.18 35.57 -16.02
N PRO A 7 8.72 35.62 -17.28
CA PRO A 7 8.14 34.46 -17.94
C PRO A 7 9.11 33.27 -18.05
N SER A 8 10.42 33.47 -17.97
CA SER A 8 11.39 32.37 -18.05
C SER A 8 11.48 31.56 -16.75
N ALA A 9 11.27 32.21 -15.60
CA ALA A 9 11.24 31.57 -14.28
C ALA A 9 9.81 31.24 -13.82
N ASP A 10 8.85 32.11 -14.11
CA ASP A 10 7.46 31.99 -13.69
C ASP A 10 6.70 30.95 -14.53
N LEU A 11 6.96 30.84 -15.84
CA LEU A 11 6.31 29.78 -16.64
C LEU A 11 6.94 28.41 -16.42
N THR A 12 8.19 28.34 -15.96
CA THR A 12 8.75 27.07 -15.46
C THR A 12 8.14 26.67 -14.11
N ALA A 13 7.67 27.64 -13.31
CA ALA A 13 6.94 27.38 -12.08
C ALA A 13 5.46 27.02 -12.32
N ILE A 14 4.83 27.56 -13.38
CA ILE A 14 3.58 27.04 -13.98
C ILE A 14 3.94 25.86 -14.90
N GLY A 15 4.81 24.99 -14.39
CA GLY A 15 5.48 23.93 -15.11
C GLY A 15 4.49 22.94 -15.69
N ASP A 16 4.98 22.16 -16.65
CA ASP A 16 4.39 21.05 -17.42
C ASP A 16 3.44 20.06 -16.70
N GLY A 17 3.13 20.27 -15.42
CA GLY A 17 2.29 19.44 -14.57
C GLY A 17 3.03 18.18 -14.13
N THR A 18 4.36 18.16 -14.25
CA THR A 18 5.17 17.04 -13.80
C THR A 18 5.60 17.20 -12.35
N GLU A 19 5.92 16.07 -11.74
CA GLU A 19 6.42 15.98 -10.38
C GLU A 19 7.48 14.88 -10.29
N THR A 20 8.34 15.03 -9.28
CA THR A 20 9.33 14.02 -8.94
C THR A 20 8.64 12.88 -8.19
N VAL A 21 8.86 11.66 -8.66
CA VAL A 21 8.41 10.44 -7.99
C VAL A 21 9.55 9.44 -7.87
N THR A 22 9.40 8.48 -6.97
CA THR A 22 10.34 7.37 -6.82
C THR A 22 9.65 6.06 -7.20
N LEU A 23 10.18 5.35 -8.19
CA LEU A 23 9.73 4.01 -8.54
C LEU A 23 10.49 2.96 -7.71
N LEU A 24 9.74 2.22 -6.90
CA LEU A 24 10.22 1.06 -6.14
C LEU A 24 9.84 -0.23 -6.86
N ARG A 25 10.74 -1.20 -6.85
CA ARG A 25 10.44 -2.53 -7.41
C ARG A 25 9.56 -3.33 -6.46
N ARG A 26 8.75 -4.23 -7.02
CA ARG A 26 8.02 -5.20 -6.21
C ARG A 26 9.00 -5.97 -5.31
N GLY A 27 8.69 -6.05 -4.01
CA GLY A 27 9.53 -6.71 -3.01
C GLY A 27 10.76 -5.91 -2.58
N SER A 28 10.93 -4.67 -3.04
CA SER A 28 11.92 -3.77 -2.47
C SER A 28 11.64 -3.58 -0.98
N THR A 29 12.69 -3.76 -0.17
CA THR A 29 12.59 -3.52 1.26
C THR A 29 12.27 -2.06 1.55
N PRO A 30 11.57 -1.75 2.65
CA PRO A 30 11.35 -0.37 3.08
C PRO A 30 12.68 0.36 3.24
N GLY A 31 12.81 1.53 2.60
CA GLY A 31 14.05 2.31 2.57
C GLY A 31 15.08 1.86 1.52
N ALA A 32 14.81 0.81 0.73
CA ALA A 32 15.62 0.53 -0.44
C ALA A 32 15.54 1.71 -1.42
N GLY A 33 16.70 2.13 -1.95
CA GLY A 33 16.75 3.18 -2.97
C GLY A 33 15.92 2.80 -4.19
N GLY A 34 15.00 3.68 -4.58
CA GLY A 34 14.23 3.55 -5.81
C GLY A 34 14.84 4.32 -6.98
N THR A 35 14.23 4.16 -8.16
CA THR A 35 14.58 4.99 -9.32
C THR A 35 13.84 6.31 -9.21
N VAL A 36 14.57 7.40 -9.03
CA VAL A 36 14.01 8.76 -9.05
C VAL A 36 13.66 9.17 -10.48
N ILE A 37 12.45 9.66 -10.67
CA ILE A 37 11.90 10.11 -11.95
C ILE A 37 11.44 11.54 -11.74
N ALA A 38 12.15 12.50 -12.33
CA ALA A 38 11.94 13.92 -12.08
C ALA A 38 10.71 14.46 -12.81
N HIS A 39 10.37 13.89 -13.97
CA HIS A 39 9.33 14.46 -14.84
C HIS A 39 8.13 13.51 -15.00
N ALA A 40 7.63 12.93 -13.91
CA ALA A 40 6.43 12.10 -13.95
C ALA A 40 5.17 12.97 -14.01
N LEU A 41 4.17 12.56 -14.81
CA LEU A 41 2.93 13.32 -14.98
C LEU A 41 1.75 12.53 -14.38
N ARG A 42 1.10 13.08 -13.38
CA ARG A 42 -0.08 12.51 -12.72
C ARG A 42 -1.37 12.95 -13.42
N ARG A 43 -2.30 12.00 -13.66
CA ARG A 43 -3.62 12.25 -14.24
C ARG A 43 -4.69 11.45 -13.50
N ALA A 44 -5.82 12.09 -13.22
CA ALA A 44 -6.99 11.39 -12.68
C ALA A 44 -7.59 10.44 -13.74
N ILE A 45 -8.07 9.28 -13.30
CA ILE A 45 -8.89 8.41 -14.15
C ILE A 45 -10.25 9.08 -14.33
N THR A 46 -10.66 9.31 -15.57
CA THR A 46 -11.98 9.89 -15.85
C THR A 46 -13.07 8.82 -15.78
N ALA A 47 -14.30 9.21 -15.42
CA ALA A 47 -15.43 8.29 -15.25
C ALA A 47 -15.69 7.39 -16.48
N GLY A 48 -15.41 7.87 -17.70
CA GLY A 48 -15.53 7.08 -18.94
C GLY A 48 -14.50 5.96 -19.05
N GLN A 49 -13.31 6.11 -18.46
CA GLN A 49 -12.28 5.07 -18.44
C GLN A 49 -12.59 3.98 -17.41
N ALA A 50 -13.14 4.36 -16.25
CA ALA A 50 -13.57 3.42 -15.20
C ALA A 50 -14.66 2.44 -15.69
N ALA A 51 -15.60 2.92 -16.54
CA ALA A 51 -16.67 2.08 -17.09
C ALA A 51 -16.16 0.98 -18.04
N ILE A 52 -15.02 1.17 -18.71
CA ILE A 52 -14.45 0.21 -19.66
C ILE A 52 -13.70 -0.92 -18.93
N VAL A 53 -12.99 -0.59 -17.84
CA VAL A 53 -12.21 -1.56 -17.04
C VAL A 53 -13.12 -2.57 -16.32
N ASN A 54 -14.32 -2.14 -15.91
CA ASN A 54 -15.23 -2.96 -15.09
C ASN A 54 -16.10 -3.95 -15.89
N ARG A 55 -15.88 -4.13 -17.20
CA ARG A 55 -16.78 -4.94 -18.05
C ARG A 55 -16.53 -6.45 -17.99
N GLY A 56 -15.43 -6.91 -17.39
CA GLY A 56 -15.05 -8.32 -17.36
C GLY A 56 -14.53 -8.85 -16.02
N ASP A 57 -14.36 -7.97 -15.03
CA ASP A 57 -13.84 -8.35 -13.72
C ASP A 57 -15.00 -8.26 -12.71
N VAL A 58 -15.31 -9.36 -12.00
CA VAL A 58 -16.29 -9.39 -10.90
C VAL A 58 -15.69 -8.66 -9.69
N ARG A 59 -15.27 -7.41 -9.88
CA ARG A 59 -14.92 -6.51 -8.81
C ARG A 59 -16.23 -6.00 -8.26
N LYS A 60 -16.59 -6.47 -7.05
CA LYS A 60 -17.69 -5.91 -6.25
C LYS A 60 -17.71 -4.40 -6.46
N TYR A 61 -18.83 -3.88 -6.94
CA TYR A 61 -19.15 -2.47 -6.79
C TYR A 61 -19.06 -2.16 -5.29
N VAL A 62 -17.93 -1.62 -4.85
CA VAL A 62 -17.93 -0.83 -3.62
C VAL A 62 -18.69 0.41 -4.02
N VAL A 63 -19.95 0.51 -3.59
CA VAL A 63 -20.82 1.67 -3.82
C VAL A 63 -20.14 2.86 -3.15
N SER A 64 -19.29 3.54 -3.91
CA SER A 64 -18.66 4.76 -3.44
C SER A 64 -19.65 5.88 -3.78
N PHE A 65 -20.32 6.41 -2.75
CA PHE A 65 -21.31 7.48 -2.81
C PHE A 65 -20.70 8.80 -3.33
N GLY A 66 -20.27 8.84 -4.59
CA GLY A 66 -19.56 9.97 -5.19
C GLY A 66 -18.05 10.05 -4.85
N ARG A 67 -17.46 9.02 -4.21
CA ARG A 67 -16.03 8.96 -3.83
C ARG A 67 -15.14 8.27 -4.87
N TYR A 68 -15.53 8.27 -6.14
CA TYR A 68 -14.90 7.48 -7.21
C TYR A 68 -13.52 7.99 -7.71
N THR A 69 -12.83 8.92 -7.06
CA THR A 69 -11.76 9.69 -7.74
C THR A 69 -10.36 9.66 -7.13
N ALA A 70 -10.15 9.15 -5.91
CA ALA A 70 -8.83 9.25 -5.25
C ALA A 70 -8.01 7.95 -5.19
N VAL A 71 -8.63 6.78 -5.35
CA VAL A 71 -7.92 5.50 -5.16
C VAL A 71 -7.12 5.07 -6.37
N ASP A 72 -7.52 5.43 -7.59
CA ASP A 72 -6.83 5.02 -8.80
C ASP A 72 -6.36 6.24 -9.61
N LEU A 73 -5.10 6.21 -10.03
CA LEU A 73 -4.47 7.28 -10.81
C LEU A 73 -3.73 6.72 -12.02
N VAL A 74 -3.60 7.56 -13.04
CA VAL A 74 -2.71 7.31 -14.17
C VAL A 74 -1.43 8.11 -14.01
N TRP A 75 -0.31 7.40 -13.99
CA TRP A 75 1.01 8.00 -14.05
C TRP A 75 1.60 7.85 -15.44
N HIS A 76 2.13 8.95 -15.96
CA HIS A 76 2.91 8.94 -17.19
C HIS A 76 4.38 9.11 -16.82
N LEU A 77 5.20 8.08 -17.02
CA LEU A 77 6.62 8.09 -16.69
C LEU A 77 7.47 8.20 -17.97
N PRO A 78 8.43 9.13 -18.08
CA PRO A 78 9.28 9.26 -19.25
C PRO A 78 10.19 8.04 -19.42
N VAL A 79 10.26 7.49 -20.63
CA VAL A 79 11.12 6.32 -20.92
C VAL A 79 12.60 6.67 -20.72
N ALA A 80 12.99 7.91 -21.01
CA ALA A 80 14.39 8.34 -20.91
C ALA A 80 14.95 8.32 -19.48
N GLU A 81 14.11 8.42 -18.46
CA GLU A 81 14.52 8.41 -17.04
C GLU A 81 14.38 7.03 -16.40
N LEU A 82 13.94 6.04 -17.18
CA LEU A 82 13.71 4.68 -16.71
C LEU A 82 14.68 3.73 -17.42
N PRO A 83 15.74 3.26 -16.74
CA PRO A 83 16.69 2.32 -17.34
C PRO A 83 16.02 0.98 -17.70
N GLU A 84 14.92 0.66 -17.02
CA GLU A 84 14.13 -0.54 -17.24
C GLU A 84 12.64 -0.17 -17.22
N SER A 85 11.82 -0.94 -17.95
CA SER A 85 10.38 -0.74 -17.94
C SER A 85 9.76 -0.93 -16.55
N PRO A 86 8.74 -0.14 -16.18
CA PRO A 86 7.91 -0.42 -15.01
C PRO A 86 7.26 -1.80 -15.14
N ARG A 87 7.10 -2.50 -14.02
CA ARG A 87 6.48 -3.82 -13.95
C ARG A 87 5.19 -3.75 -13.14
N LEU A 88 4.30 -4.72 -13.36
CA LEU A 88 3.11 -4.85 -12.53
C LEU A 88 3.52 -5.16 -11.08
N GLY A 89 2.89 -4.49 -10.12
CA GLY A 89 3.21 -4.60 -8.70
C GLY A 89 4.41 -3.76 -8.23
N ASP A 90 5.10 -3.05 -9.13
CA ASP A 90 6.00 -1.97 -8.72
C ASP A 90 5.17 -0.86 -8.03
N VAL A 91 5.82 -0.05 -7.20
CA VAL A 91 5.19 1.01 -6.42
C VAL A 91 5.78 2.36 -6.81
N ILE A 92 4.93 3.35 -7.07
CA ILE A 92 5.32 4.74 -7.25
C ILE A 92 5.11 5.45 -5.90
N LEU A 93 6.17 6.02 -5.34
CA LEU A 93 6.09 6.98 -4.25
C LEU A 93 6.02 8.38 -4.84
N ASP A 94 4.99 9.13 -4.48
CA ASP A 94 4.90 10.52 -4.88
C ASP A 94 5.61 11.48 -3.90
N GLY A 95 5.55 12.78 -4.17
CA GLY A 95 6.18 13.79 -3.31
C GLY A 95 5.61 13.89 -1.90
N ASP A 96 4.44 13.28 -1.64
CA ASP A 96 3.79 13.21 -0.33
C ASP A 96 4.01 11.83 0.34
N ASP A 97 4.97 11.04 -0.16
CA ASP A 97 5.26 9.66 0.25
C ASP A 97 4.06 8.70 0.12
N GLN A 98 3.05 9.04 -0.69
CA GLN A 98 1.94 8.12 -0.94
C GLN A 98 2.36 7.01 -1.89
N ARG A 99 1.96 5.78 -1.54
CA ARG A 99 2.28 4.58 -2.31
C ARG A 99 1.19 4.28 -3.34
N TRP A 100 1.59 4.20 -4.61
CA TRP A 100 0.73 3.88 -5.74
C TRP A 100 1.19 2.60 -6.43
N THR A 101 0.49 1.49 -6.21
CA THR A 101 0.84 0.19 -6.80
C THR A 101 0.42 0.14 -8.27
N ILE A 102 1.34 -0.23 -9.16
CA ILE A 102 1.09 -0.34 -10.60
C ILE A 102 0.30 -1.60 -10.92
N LEU A 103 -0.90 -1.39 -11.46
CA LEU A 103 -1.84 -2.46 -11.85
C LEU A 103 -1.83 -2.74 -13.35
N THR A 104 -1.42 -1.77 -14.17
CA THR A 104 -1.30 -1.93 -15.63
C THR A 104 -0.20 -1.04 -16.16
N VAL A 105 0.58 -1.53 -17.12
CA VAL A 105 1.64 -0.77 -17.80
C VAL A 105 1.41 -0.83 -19.31
N LYS A 106 1.41 0.32 -19.98
CA LYS A 106 1.34 0.45 -21.44
C LYS A 106 2.35 1.48 -21.92
N LYS A 107 2.93 1.31 -23.11
CA LYS A 107 3.62 2.42 -23.78
C LYS A 107 2.58 3.40 -24.34
N ALA A 108 2.84 4.69 -24.19
CA ALA A 108 1.99 5.78 -24.68
C ALA A 108 2.86 6.86 -25.35
N THR A 109 2.20 7.85 -25.97
CA THR A 109 2.87 9.02 -26.59
C THR A 109 3.97 8.59 -27.57
N LEU A 110 3.60 7.80 -28.58
CA LEU A 110 4.53 7.24 -29.57
C LEU A 110 5.71 6.45 -28.96
N GLY A 111 5.53 5.91 -27.75
CA GLY A 111 6.55 5.14 -27.04
C GLY A 111 7.52 5.98 -26.22
N ALA A 112 7.32 7.31 -26.11
CA ALA A 112 8.17 8.18 -25.29
C ALA A 112 7.86 8.08 -23.79
N ARG A 113 6.68 7.58 -23.41
CA ARG A 113 6.26 7.47 -22.01
C ARG A 113 5.61 6.12 -21.70
N TRP A 114 5.78 5.65 -20.48
CA TRP A 114 4.98 4.60 -19.89
C TRP A 114 3.72 5.20 -19.27
N ARG A 115 2.56 4.66 -19.61
CA ARG A 115 1.28 4.92 -18.95
C ARG A 115 1.01 3.80 -17.96
N CYS A 116 1.08 4.12 -16.68
CA CYS A 116 0.85 3.23 -15.56
C CYS A 116 -0.50 3.53 -14.93
N GLU A 117 -1.42 2.57 -14.93
CA GLU A 117 -2.62 2.67 -14.08
C GLU A 117 -2.25 2.12 -12.71
N THR A 118 -2.54 2.89 -11.67
CA THR A 118 -2.08 2.64 -10.31
C THR A 118 -3.21 2.73 -9.31
N ARG A 119 -2.99 2.16 -8.14
CA ARG A 119 -3.91 2.23 -7.00
C ARG A 119 -3.19 2.62 -5.72
N ASN A 120 -3.75 3.57 -4.98
CA ASN A 120 -3.40 3.82 -3.59
C ASN A 120 -4.06 2.75 -2.71
N VAL A 121 -3.22 1.85 -2.20
CA VAL A 121 -3.65 0.68 -1.45
C VAL A 121 -4.13 1.06 -0.04
N LEU A 122 -3.54 2.09 0.58
CA LEU A 122 -3.97 2.59 1.89
C LEU A 122 -5.46 2.98 1.86
N VAL A 123 -5.84 3.79 0.88
CA VAL A 123 -7.21 4.28 0.73
C VAL A 123 -8.15 3.17 0.26
N ALA A 124 -7.68 2.26 -0.61
CA ALA A 124 -8.50 1.17 -1.12
C ALA A 124 -8.90 0.16 -0.04
N PHE A 125 -8.04 -0.10 0.96
CA PHE A 125 -8.28 -1.09 2.01
C PHE A 125 -8.61 -0.48 3.39
N GLY A 126 -8.47 0.83 3.55
CA GLY A 126 -8.70 1.54 4.82
C GLY A 126 -7.63 1.20 5.86
N LEU A 127 -6.36 1.30 5.48
CA LEU A 127 -5.20 1.04 6.36
C LEU A 127 -4.88 2.26 7.22
N ASP A 128 -5.83 2.63 8.08
CA ASP A 128 -5.77 3.86 8.87
C ASP A 128 -4.87 3.73 10.12
N ASP A 129 -4.62 2.50 10.60
CA ASP A 129 -3.83 2.24 11.79
C ASP A 129 -2.33 2.05 11.47
N THR A 130 -1.50 2.15 12.50
CA THR A 130 -0.07 1.80 12.44
C THR A 130 0.26 0.75 13.49
N ILE A 131 0.98 -0.29 13.10
CA ILE A 131 1.42 -1.37 13.98
C ILE A 131 2.95 -1.37 14.13
N SER A 132 3.42 -2.05 15.17
CA SER A 132 4.81 -2.48 15.29
C SER A 132 4.90 -4.00 15.16
N VAL A 133 5.91 -4.50 14.46
CA VAL A 133 6.23 -5.92 14.43
C VAL A 133 7.34 -6.17 15.44
N LEU A 134 7.08 -7.07 16.39
CA LEU A 134 8.01 -7.52 17.41
C LEU A 134 8.52 -8.91 17.03
N LYS A 135 9.79 -9.20 17.29
CA LYS A 135 10.39 -10.53 17.08
C LYS A 135 11.00 -11.03 18.38
N ALA A 136 10.83 -12.31 18.67
CA ALA A 136 11.37 -12.93 19.87
C ALA A 136 12.90 -12.86 19.90
N VAL A 137 13.46 -12.59 21.07
CA VAL A 137 14.89 -12.62 21.38
C VAL A 137 15.04 -13.48 22.64
N GLY A 138 14.95 -14.80 22.49
CA GLY A 138 14.89 -15.74 23.61
C GLY A 138 13.47 -16.11 24.01
N GLU A 139 13.32 -16.74 25.17
CA GLU A 139 12.07 -17.40 25.58
C GLU A 139 10.94 -16.46 26.01
N SER A 140 11.27 -15.22 26.43
CA SER A 140 10.26 -14.31 27.00
C SER A 140 10.53 -12.83 26.72
N SER A 141 11.46 -12.52 25.81
CA SER A 141 11.77 -11.14 25.48
C SER A 141 11.52 -10.87 24.00
N TRP A 142 10.96 -9.70 23.72
CA TRP A 142 10.61 -9.25 22.38
C TRP A 142 11.44 -8.03 22.03
N ARG A 143 12.00 -7.98 20.82
CA ARG A 143 12.57 -6.75 20.26
C ARG A 143 11.67 -6.21 19.17
N THR A 144 11.56 -4.90 19.12
CA THR A 144 10.94 -4.23 17.97
C THR A 144 11.76 -4.49 16.73
N TRP A 145 11.17 -5.14 15.74
CA TRP A 145 11.79 -5.41 14.45
C TRP A 145 11.39 -4.37 13.41
N ARG A 146 10.11 -3.98 13.38
CA ARG A 146 9.56 -2.92 12.51
C ARG A 146 8.56 -2.05 13.26
N THR A 147 8.42 -0.81 12.84
CA THR A 147 7.48 0.18 13.41
C THR A 147 6.84 1.00 12.32
N GLY A 148 5.63 1.50 12.55
CA GLY A 148 4.96 2.41 11.63
C GLY A 148 4.39 1.71 10.40
N VAL A 149 4.23 0.38 10.45
CA VAL A 149 3.62 -0.38 9.35
C VAL A 149 2.15 -0.04 9.31
N ARG A 150 1.65 0.46 8.18
CA ARG A 150 0.22 0.76 8.03
C ARG A 150 -0.56 -0.54 7.96
N ALA A 151 -1.63 -0.62 8.73
CA ALA A 151 -2.41 -1.83 8.84
C ALA A 151 -3.89 -1.54 9.11
N ARG A 152 -4.70 -2.61 9.00
CA ARG A 152 -6.08 -2.64 9.48
C ARG A 152 -6.31 -3.94 10.21
N ILE A 153 -6.72 -3.85 11.47
CA ILE A 153 -7.03 -5.00 12.32
C ILE A 153 -8.53 -5.27 12.25
N GLN A 154 -8.93 -6.50 11.95
CA GLN A 154 -10.33 -6.93 11.91
C GLN A 154 -10.53 -8.21 12.74
N PRO A 155 -11.51 -8.25 13.66
CA PRO A 155 -11.92 -9.51 14.27
C PRO A 155 -12.60 -10.41 13.22
N ILE A 156 -12.29 -11.70 13.23
CA ILE A 156 -12.88 -12.69 12.30
C ILE A 156 -14.03 -13.43 12.97
N GLU A 157 -13.73 -14.05 14.12
CA GLU A 157 -14.65 -14.91 14.85
C GLU A 157 -14.13 -15.13 16.27
N THR A 158 -15.04 -15.25 17.22
CA THR A 158 -14.75 -15.63 18.60
C THR A 158 -15.23 -17.06 18.78
N LYS A 159 -14.29 -18.01 18.89
CA LYS A 159 -14.64 -19.40 19.21
C LYS A 159 -14.67 -19.53 20.72
N ILE A 160 -15.81 -19.99 21.25
CA ILE A 160 -15.94 -20.41 22.65
C ILE A 160 -15.78 -21.93 22.63
N ASP A 161 -14.68 -22.45 23.15
CA ASP A 161 -14.53 -23.89 23.34
C ASP A 161 -15.22 -24.29 24.65
N ALA A 162 -16.36 -24.96 24.52
CA ALA A 162 -17.18 -25.43 25.65
C ALA A 162 -16.76 -26.84 26.15
N ASP A 163 -15.88 -27.52 25.42
CA ASP A 163 -15.45 -28.90 25.72
C ASP A 163 -14.25 -28.96 26.69
N ASP A 164 -13.65 -27.83 27.01
CA ASP A 164 -12.53 -27.78 27.96
C ASP A 164 -13.03 -27.62 29.41
N VAL A 165 -12.27 -28.15 30.37
CA VAL A 165 -12.65 -28.12 31.81
C VAL A 165 -12.81 -26.68 32.31
N THR A 166 -12.18 -25.72 31.62
CA THR A 166 -12.40 -24.29 31.78
C THR A 166 -12.73 -23.70 30.42
N PRO A 167 -13.90 -23.06 30.21
CA PRO A 167 -14.26 -22.48 28.92
C PRO A 167 -13.24 -21.41 28.52
N SER A 168 -12.51 -21.65 27.43
CA SER A 168 -11.58 -20.67 26.86
C SER A 168 -12.25 -19.96 25.69
N THR A 169 -12.18 -18.63 25.70
CA THR A 169 -12.65 -17.80 24.58
C THR A 169 -11.43 -17.31 23.83
N THR A 170 -11.18 -17.84 22.63
CA THR A 170 -10.09 -17.36 21.78
C THR A 170 -10.68 -16.53 20.64
N THR A 171 -10.36 -15.24 20.62
CA THR A 171 -10.74 -14.34 19.52
C THR A 171 -9.62 -14.28 18.50
N ARG A 172 -9.96 -14.56 17.23
CA ARG A 172 -9.03 -14.48 16.10
C ARG A 172 -9.18 -13.18 15.34
N TYR A 173 -8.04 -12.66 14.89
CA TYR A 173 -7.93 -11.41 14.17
C TYR A 173 -7.25 -11.62 12.82
N ARG A 174 -7.72 -10.88 11.81
CA ARG A 174 -7.06 -10.65 10.53
C ARG A 174 -6.44 -9.28 10.54
N ILE A 175 -5.14 -9.21 10.31
CA ILE A 175 -4.40 -7.96 10.21
C ILE A 175 -3.93 -7.82 8.78
N PHE A 176 -4.50 -6.85 8.05
CA PHE A 176 -4.09 -6.50 6.71
C PHE A 176 -2.97 -5.49 6.80
N VAL A 177 -1.83 -5.74 6.14
CA VAL A 177 -0.64 -4.86 6.23
C VAL A 177 -0.25 -4.33 4.85
N GLU A 178 0.20 -3.08 4.80
CA GLU A 178 0.53 -2.37 3.55
C GLU A 178 1.71 -2.99 2.80
N GLU A 179 2.68 -3.53 3.52
CA GLU A 179 3.92 -4.10 2.99
C GLU A 179 4.00 -5.60 3.26
N ASP A 180 4.74 -6.31 2.40
CA ASP A 180 4.97 -7.73 2.57
C ASP A 180 6.07 -7.95 3.62
N LEU A 181 5.68 -8.51 4.76
CA LEU A 181 6.56 -8.75 5.89
C LEU A 181 6.96 -10.23 5.94
N GLU A 182 8.25 -10.48 6.09
CA GLU A 182 8.76 -11.82 6.39
C GLU A 182 8.40 -12.21 7.84
N LEU A 183 7.22 -12.79 8.01
CA LEU A 183 6.67 -13.18 9.30
C LEU A 183 6.76 -14.69 9.51
N ASP A 184 7.05 -15.06 10.75
CA ASP A 184 7.02 -16.42 11.25
C ASP A 184 6.28 -16.45 12.61
N HIS A 185 6.13 -17.63 13.20
CA HIS A 185 5.48 -17.81 14.51
C HIS A 185 6.28 -17.21 15.69
N THR A 186 7.50 -16.70 15.45
CA THR A 186 8.31 -15.99 16.45
C THR A 186 8.08 -14.49 16.41
N CYS A 187 7.12 -14.02 15.61
CA CYS A 187 6.72 -12.64 15.52
C CYS A 187 5.42 -12.37 16.29
N CYS A 188 5.30 -11.18 16.86
CA CYS A 188 4.06 -10.62 17.38
C CYS A 188 3.80 -9.25 16.77
N ILE A 189 2.53 -8.88 16.68
CA ILE A 189 2.08 -7.58 16.22
C ILE A 189 1.63 -6.77 17.44
N ARG A 190 2.12 -5.54 17.57
CA ARG A 190 1.63 -4.58 18.56
C ARG A 190 0.77 -3.54 17.84
N GLY A 191 -0.51 -3.49 18.21
CA GLY A 191 -1.48 -2.51 17.74
C GLY A 191 -1.14 -1.08 18.19
N ALA A 192 -1.81 -0.09 17.57
CA ALA A 192 -1.69 1.31 17.97
C ALA A 192 -2.21 1.56 19.40
N ASP A 193 -3.15 0.74 19.85
CA ASP A 193 -3.72 0.70 21.20
C ASP A 193 -2.81 0.02 22.23
N GLY A 194 -1.69 -0.56 21.80
CA GLY A 194 -0.76 -1.32 22.65
C GLY A 194 -1.10 -2.81 22.78
N THR A 195 -2.21 -3.28 22.23
CA THR A 195 -2.59 -4.70 22.26
C THR A 195 -1.57 -5.54 21.51
N ILE A 196 -1.15 -6.67 22.09
CA ILE A 196 -0.20 -7.61 21.48
C ILE A 196 -0.97 -8.79 20.90
N TYR A 197 -0.74 -9.04 19.61
CA TYR A 197 -1.30 -10.15 18.85
C TYR A 197 -0.17 -11.13 18.49
N SER A 198 -0.30 -12.38 18.91
CA SER A 198 0.59 -13.46 18.49
C SER A 198 0.25 -13.91 17.08
N VAL A 199 1.24 -14.00 16.19
CA VAL A 199 1.03 -14.42 14.81
C VAL A 199 0.82 -15.93 14.76
N THR A 200 -0.35 -16.36 14.27
CA THR A 200 -0.68 -17.78 14.08
C THR A 200 -0.50 -18.22 12.63
N GLY A 201 -0.57 -17.29 11.69
CA GLY A 201 -0.32 -17.53 10.27
C GLY A 201 -0.12 -16.24 9.49
N ALA A 202 0.47 -16.33 8.31
CA ALA A 202 0.57 -15.23 7.38
C ALA A 202 0.33 -15.74 5.95
N ILE A 203 -0.54 -15.05 5.23
CA ILE A 203 -0.84 -15.29 3.82
C ILE A 203 -0.29 -14.09 3.06
N GLY A 204 0.71 -14.32 2.22
CA GLY A 204 1.32 -13.27 1.38
C GLY A 204 0.33 -12.68 0.37
N ALA A 205 0.72 -11.58 -0.27
CA ALA A 205 -0.07 -10.99 -1.36
C ALA A 205 0.01 -11.90 -2.61
N GLU A 206 -0.97 -12.79 -2.78
CA GLU A 206 -1.02 -13.74 -3.89
C GLU A 206 -1.19 -13.03 -5.25
N ARG A 207 -1.94 -11.93 -5.29
CA ARG A 207 -2.13 -11.12 -6.51
C ARG A 207 -1.60 -9.70 -6.39
N ILE A 208 -1.36 -9.10 -7.55
CA ILE A 208 -0.89 -7.72 -7.65
C ILE A 208 -1.97 -6.77 -7.16
N GLY A 209 -1.62 -5.94 -6.18
CA GLY A 209 -2.55 -5.01 -5.54
C GLY A 209 -3.38 -5.61 -4.41
N GLU A 210 -3.09 -6.85 -3.99
CA GLU A 210 -3.60 -7.42 -2.75
C GLU A 210 -2.63 -7.16 -1.60
N LEU A 211 -3.15 -7.26 -0.37
CA LEU A 211 -2.40 -7.08 0.86
C LEU A 211 -1.98 -8.43 1.44
N GLN A 212 -0.86 -8.44 2.14
CA GLN A 212 -0.55 -9.55 3.04
C GLN A 212 -1.59 -9.55 4.18
N VAL A 213 -2.07 -10.75 4.52
CA VAL A 213 -3.02 -10.97 5.60
C VAL A 213 -2.36 -11.81 6.67
N ILE A 214 -2.31 -11.28 7.88
CA ILE A 214 -1.78 -11.96 9.05
C ILE A 214 -2.96 -12.47 9.87
N GLU A 215 -2.94 -13.74 10.22
CA GLU A 215 -3.85 -14.32 11.21
C GLU A 215 -3.18 -14.30 12.57
N ALA A 216 -3.89 -13.80 13.58
CA ALA A 216 -3.32 -13.57 14.90
C ALA A 216 -4.36 -13.71 16.01
N GLU A 217 -3.88 -13.92 17.23
CA GLU A 217 -4.68 -14.06 18.46
C GLU A 217 -4.12 -13.13 19.54
N ILE A 218 -4.97 -12.61 20.43
CA ILE A 218 -4.50 -11.72 21.51
C ILE A 218 -3.66 -12.52 22.51
N VAL A 219 -2.53 -11.95 22.93
CA VAL A 219 -1.74 -12.47 24.04
C VAL A 219 -2.30 -11.90 25.34
N ASP A 220 -2.98 -12.75 26.11
CA ASP A 220 -3.43 -12.36 27.45
C ASP A 220 -2.20 -12.09 28.32
N SER A 221 -2.13 -10.85 28.81
CA SER A 221 -1.15 -10.44 29.80
C SER A 221 -1.62 -10.96 31.16
N GLY A 222 -1.27 -12.20 31.47
CA GLY A 222 -1.48 -12.79 32.81
C GLY A 222 -0.74 -12.06 33.91
#